data_AF-A0A285R986-F1
#
_entry.id   AF-A0A285R986-F1
#
_cell.length_a   1.000
_cell.length_b   1.000
_cell.length_c   1.000
_cell.angle_alpha   90.00
_cell.angle_beta   90.00
_cell.angle_gamma   90.00
#
_symmetry.space_group_name_H-M   'P 1'
#
loop_
_entity.id
_entity.type
_entity.pdbx_description
1 polymer ?
#
loop_
_entity_poly.entity_id
_entity_poly.type
_entity_poly.pdbx_seq_one_letter_code
_entity_poly.pdbx_strand_id
1 'polypeptide(L)' 'MCSAGDNWLFVPDRTNPAGDLESGYLVKNGERVVLTHCSRQLAELFRILRRLEFEFSTRLQRSEE' A
#
# COMPACT_ATOMS: atom_id res chain seq x y z
N MET A 1 3.91 -3.61 -4.13
CA MET A 1 4.33 -2.43 -3.35
C MET A 1 3.81 -1.21 -4.08
N CYS A 2 3.33 -0.19 -3.38
CA CYS A 2 2.78 1.00 -4.02
C CYS A 2 3.73 2.17 -3.82
N SER A 3 4.00 2.92 -4.90
CA SER A 3 4.89 4.08 -4.89
C SER A 3 4.15 5.33 -4.40
N ALA A 4 4.74 6.06 -3.45
CA ALA A 4 4.31 7.36 -3.00
C ALA A 4 5.24 8.45 -3.56
N GLY A 5 4.92 9.07 -4.70
CA GLY A 5 5.78 10.11 -5.29
C GLY A 5 7.18 9.61 -5.68
N ASP A 6 8.23 10.42 -5.45
CA ASP A 6 9.64 10.23 -5.86
C ASP A 6 10.31 8.93 -5.33
N ASN A 7 9.84 7.77 -5.75
CA ASN A 7 10.38 6.44 -5.41
C ASN A 7 10.28 6.04 -3.93
N TRP A 8 9.41 6.67 -3.14
CA TRP A 8 9.11 6.15 -1.81
C TRP A 8 8.19 4.95 -1.92
N LEU A 9 8.52 3.89 -1.19
CA LEU A 9 7.75 2.66 -1.16
C LEU A 9 7.10 2.52 0.21
N PHE A 10 5.76 2.42 0.23
CA PHE A 10 5.07 2.15 1.48
C PHE A 10 5.16 0.66 1.85
N VAL A 11 5.66 0.40 3.06
CA VAL A 11 5.80 -0.94 3.62
C VAL A 11 4.95 -1.04 4.89
N PRO A 12 3.95 -1.94 4.91
CA PRO A 12 3.21 -2.24 6.13
C PRO A 12 4.10 -2.97 7.15
N ASP A 13 4.11 -2.55 8.41
CA ASP A 13 4.95 -3.18 9.45
C ASP A 13 4.37 -4.54 9.86
N ARG A 14 3.11 -4.56 10.34
CA ARG A 14 2.35 -5.78 10.69
C ARG A 14 0.85 -5.53 10.62
N THR A 15 0.10 -6.52 10.13
CA THR A 15 -1.34 -6.62 10.34
C THR A 15 -1.61 -7.21 11.71
N ASN A 16 -2.50 -6.58 12.49
CA ASN A 16 -3.01 -7.16 13.73
C ASN A 16 -3.87 -8.41 13.41
N PRO A 17 -4.27 -9.20 14.42
CA PRO A 17 -5.12 -10.38 14.21
C PRO A 17 -6.49 -10.08 13.56
N ALA A 18 -6.96 -8.83 13.63
CA ALA A 18 -8.17 -8.36 12.94
C ALA A 18 -7.92 -8.01 11.45
N GLY A 19 -6.67 -8.07 10.99
CA GLY A 19 -6.28 -7.73 9.62
C GLY A 19 -6.12 -6.21 9.38
N ASP A 20 -6.14 -5.40 10.44
CA ASP A 20 -5.88 -3.97 10.38
C ASP A 20 -4.38 -3.70 10.47
N LEU A 21 -3.94 -2.66 9.77
CA LEU A 21 -2.57 -2.20 9.82
C LEU A 21 -2.40 -1.23 11.00
N GLU A 22 -1.67 -1.66 12.03
CA GLU A 22 -1.32 -0.80 13.16
C GLU A 22 -0.36 0.32 12.73
N SER A 23 0.60 -0.02 11.87
CA SER A 23 1.63 0.91 11.43
C SER A 23 2.25 0.52 10.08
N GLY A 24 2.99 1.47 9.50
CA GLY A 24 3.75 1.30 8.29
C GLY A 24 4.79 2.39 8.16
N TYR A 25 5.72 2.19 7.23
CA TYR A 25 6.81 3.11 6.97
C TYR A 25 7.00 3.34 5.48
N LEU A 26 7.60 4.46 5.13
CA LEU A 26 8.12 4.69 3.79
C LEU A 26 9.58 4.28 3.75
N VAL A 27 9.99 3.63 2.65
CA VAL A 27 11.39 3.35 2.36
C VAL A 27 11.81 3.97 1.04
N LYS A 28 12.98 4.62 1.02
CA LYS A 28 13.63 5.13 -0.19
C LYS A 28 15.14 5.08 0.00
N ASN A 29 15.86 4.50 -0.97
CA ASN A 29 17.33 4.44 -0.95
C ASN A 29 17.95 3.91 0.38
N GLY A 30 17.25 2.99 1.05
CA GLY A 30 17.67 2.44 2.35
C GLY A 30 17.28 3.26 3.58
N GLU A 31 16.72 4.46 3.41
CA GLU A 31 16.16 5.26 4.50
C GLU A 31 14.74 4.78 4.85
N ARG A 32 14.45 4.65 6.15
CA ARG A 32 13.13 4.27 6.69
C ARG A 32 12.52 5.42 7.47
N VAL A 33 11.31 5.82 7.10
CA VAL A 33 10.52 6.83 7.82
C VAL A 33 9.24 6.18 8.35
N VAL A 34 9.14 6.05 9.68
CA VAL A 34 7.94 5.54 10.35
C VAL A 34 6.88 6.63 10.38
N LEU A 35 5.66 6.30 9.94
CA LEU A 35 4.57 7.26 9.84
C LEU A 35 3.68 7.20 11.07
N THR A 36 4.17 7.65 12.22
CA THR A 36 3.50 7.42 13.53
C THR A 36 2.04 7.89 13.60
N HIS A 37 1.68 8.99 12.91
CA HIS A 37 0.33 9.56 12.95
C HIS A 37 -0.51 9.29 11.70
N CYS A 38 0.13 9.06 10.55
CA CYS A 38 -0.55 8.92 9.25
C CYS A 38 -0.45 7.49 8.69
N SER A 39 0.21 6.56 9.39
CA SER A 39 0.42 5.18 8.96
C SER A 39 -0.88 4.49 8.57
N ARG A 40 -1.94 4.63 9.39
CA ARG A 40 -3.22 3.98 9.18
C ARG A 40 -3.95 4.50 7.94
N GLN A 41 -4.05 5.82 7.78
CA GLN A 41 -4.73 6.43 6.64
C GLN A 41 -3.99 6.15 5.32
N LEU A 42 -2.66 6.22 5.34
CA LEU A 42 -1.84 5.87 4.17
C LEU A 42 -1.91 4.37 3.86
N ALA A 43 -1.88 3.51 4.88
CA ALA A 43 -2.09 2.08 4.71
C ALA A 43 -3.43 1.77 4.06
N GLU A 44 -4.51 2.41 4.53
CA GLU A 44 -5.84 2.26 3.99
C GLU A 44 -5.93 2.74 2.53
N LEU A 45 -5.37 3.92 2.24
CA LEU A 45 -5.28 4.44 0.87
C LEU A 45 -4.56 3.44 -0.05
N PHE A 46 -3.39 2.93 0.35
CA PHE A 46 -2.65 1.97 -0.45
C PHE A 46 -3.37 0.62 -0.62
N ARG A 47 -4.12 0.19 0.39
CA ARG A 47 -4.97 -1.01 0.30
C ARG A 47 -6.08 -0.81 -0.73
N ILE A 48 -6.73 0.36 -0.73
CA ILE A 48 -7.76 0.72 -1.71
C ILE A 48 -7.15 0.74 -3.12
N LEU A 49 -6.00 1.40 -3.30
CA LEU A 49 -5.32 1.47 -4.59
C LEU A 49 -4.99 0.07 -5.14
N ARG A 50 -4.42 -0.84 -4.32
CA ARG A 50 -4.17 -2.23 -4.76
C ARG A 50 -5.43 -2.99 -5.13
N ARG A 51 -6.52 -2.79 -4.37
CA ARG A 51 -7.79 -3.43 -4.68
C ARG A 51 -8.31 -2.95 -6.04
N LEU A 52 -8.22 -1.66 -6.31
CA LEU A 52 -8.58 -1.09 -7.61
C LEU A 52 -7.69 -1.63 -8.72
N GLU A 53 -6.36 -1.63 -8.55
CA GLU A 53 -5.41 -2.21 -9.52
C GLU A 53 -5.75 -3.66 -9.86
N PHE A 54 -6.06 -4.48 -8.86
CA PHE A 54 -6.48 -5.87 -9.06
C PHE A 54 -7.81 -5.98 -9.80
N GLU A 55 -8.83 -5.21 -9.39
CA GLU A 55 -10.13 -5.17 -10.06
C GLU A 55 -10.02 -4.71 -11.52
N PHE A 56 -9.16 -3.75 -11.83
CA PHE A 56 -8.90 -3.32 -13.21
C PHE A 56 -8.14 -4.38 -14.01
N SER A 57 -7.12 -5.01 -13.44
CA SER A 57 -6.33 -6.06 -14.11
C SER A 57 -7.19 -7.27 -14.49
N THR A 58 -8.08 -7.68 -13.59
CA THR A 58 -9.02 -8.80 -13.83
C THR A 58 -10.09 -8.47 -14.86
N ARG A 59 -10.52 -7.21 -14.97
CA ARG A 59 -11.43 -6.76 -16.03
C ARG A 59 -10.75 -6.67 -17.39
N LEU A 60 -9.49 -6.20 -17.43
CA LEU A 60 -8.71 -6.10 -18.65
C LEU A 60 -8.52 -7.48 -19.30
N GLN A 61 -8.16 -8.49 -18.50
CA GLN A 61 -8.01 -9.87 -18.98
C GLN A 61 -9.30 -10.47 -19.57
N ARG A 62 -10.48 -10.04 -19.10
CA ARG A 62 -11.78 -10.50 -19.62
C ARG A 62 -12.23 -9.80 -20.90
N SER A 63 -11.59 -8.70 -21.28
CA SER A 63 -11.94 -7.95 -22.49
C SER A 63 -11.13 -8.40 -23.71
N GLU A 64 -10.11 -9.24 -23.51
CA GLU A 64 -9.25 -9.80 -24.56
C GLU A 64 -9.63 -11.26 -24.92
N GLU A 65 -10.67 -11.81 -24.27
CA GLU A 65 -11.36 -13.06 -24.63
C GLU A 65 -12.66 -12.76 -25.39
#